data_AF-A0A8X7PSH8-F1
#
_entry.id   AF-A0A8X7PSH8-F1
#
_cell.length_a   1.000
_cell.length_b   1.000
_cell.length_c   1.000
_cell.angle_alpha   90.00
_cell.angle_beta   90.00
_cell.angle_gamma   90.00
#
_symmetry.space_group_name_H-M   'P 1'
#
loop_
_entity.id
_entity.type
_entity.pdbx_description
1 polymer ?
#
loop_
_entity_poly.entity_id
_entity_poly.type
_entity_poly.pdbx_seq_one_letter_code
_entity_poly.pdbx_strand_id
1 'polypeptide(L)'
;MALLDVSTNISLLYKEEFDPSHSKISVDFAVSREQTNEKGEKMYIQTRMAKYAEELWELLKIKDNTFFYMCGLKGMEKGIDEIMISLAAKDGIDWLEYKKQLKRSEQRNVEVY
;
A
#
# COMPACT_ATOMS: atom_id res chain seq x y z
N MET A 1 -4.92 8.47 0.57
CA MET A 1 -3.76 8.10 1.40
C MET A 1 -2.65 7.64 0.48
N ALA A 2 -1.40 8.01 0.76
CA ALA A 2 -0.22 7.54 0.04
C ALA A 2 0.73 6.84 1.02
N LEU A 3 1.42 5.80 0.55
CA LEU A 3 2.38 5.05 1.32
C LEU A 3 3.70 5.02 0.55
N LEU A 4 4.79 5.47 1.16
CA LEU A 4 6.11 5.55 0.52
C LEU A 4 7.12 4.71 1.31
N ASP A 5 7.82 3.80 0.62
CA ASP A 5 8.89 2.99 1.20
C ASP A 5 10.25 3.49 0.72
N VAL A 6 11.14 3.72 1.68
CA VAL A 6 12.53 4.08 1.44
C VAL A 6 13.46 3.32 2.38
N SER A 7 14.73 3.24 2.00
CA SER A 7 15.73 2.56 2.83
C SER A 7 16.07 3.32 4.12
N THR A 8 16.20 4.65 4.04
CA THR A 8 16.64 5.53 5.13
C THR A 8 15.91 6.88 5.08
N ASN A 9 15.89 7.62 6.19
CA ASN A 9 15.22 8.92 6.26
C ASN A 9 15.79 9.96 5.28
N ILE A 10 17.09 9.89 4.97
CA ILE A 10 17.74 10.78 3.99
C ILE A 10 17.32 10.47 2.55
N SER A 11 16.77 9.28 2.30
CA SER A 11 16.25 8.87 0.99
C SER A 11 14.79 9.27 0.78
N LEU A 12 14.16 9.95 1.75
CA LEU A 12 12.80 10.45 1.60
C LEU A 12 12.73 11.54 0.54
N LEU A 13 12.13 11.20 -0.58
CA LEU A 13 11.90 12.13 -1.68
C LEU A 13 10.72 13.04 -1.33
N TYR A 14 10.86 14.34 -1.62
CA TYR A 14 9.81 15.35 -1.51
C TYR A 14 9.15 15.47 -0.13
N LYS A 15 9.91 15.17 0.94
CA LYS A 15 9.40 15.18 2.32
C LYS A 15 8.69 16.48 2.70
N GLU A 16 9.20 17.62 2.24
CA GLU A 16 8.64 18.96 2.52
C GLU A 16 7.31 19.21 1.78
N GLU A 17 7.12 18.64 0.59
CA GLU A 17 5.88 18.78 -0.18
C GLU A 17 4.72 17.95 0.39
N PHE A 18 5.07 16.88 1.11
CA PHE A 18 4.11 16.01 1.81
C PHE A 18 3.81 16.46 3.24
N ASP A 19 4.22 17.67 3.63
CA ASP A 19 3.89 18.22 4.94
C ASP A 19 2.35 18.36 5.10
N PRO A 20 1.76 17.80 6.17
CA PRO A 20 0.33 17.92 6.46
C PRO A 20 -0.18 19.37 6.51
N SER A 21 0.69 20.35 6.79
CA SER A 21 0.34 21.77 6.78
C SER A 21 -0.01 22.29 5.38
N HIS A 22 0.47 21.64 4.33
CA HIS A 22 0.30 22.09 2.94
C HIS A 22 -0.48 21.11 2.05
N SER A 23 -0.60 19.84 2.46
CA SER A 23 -1.23 18.80 1.67
C SER A 23 -2.52 18.26 2.31
N LYS A 24 -3.56 18.07 1.50
CA LYS A 24 -4.77 17.33 1.89
C LYS A 24 -4.56 15.80 1.84
N ILE A 25 -3.37 15.35 1.48
CA ILE A 25 -3.03 13.93 1.33
C ILE A 25 -2.39 13.45 2.62
N SER A 26 -2.99 12.44 3.25
CA SER A 26 -2.33 11.66 4.31
C SER A 26 -1.25 10.78 3.69
N VAL A 27 -0.02 10.91 4.19
CA VAL A 27 1.18 10.19 3.72
C VAL A 27 1.80 9.44 4.88
N ASP A 28 2.05 8.15 4.68
CA ASP A 28 2.73 7.28 5.64
C ASP A 28 4.05 6.78 5.06
N PHE A 29 5.15 7.02 5.78
CA PHE A 29 6.49 6.61 5.37
C PHE A 29 6.91 5.30 6.04
N ALA A 30 7.36 4.34 5.25
CA ALA A 30 7.97 3.10 5.67
C ALA A 30 9.50 3.18 5.48
N VAL A 31 10.26 3.23 6.58
CA VAL A 31 11.73 3.38 6.52
C VAL A 31 12.40 2.06 6.94
N SER A 32 12.70 1.21 5.97
CA SER A 32 13.03 -0.20 6.21
C SER A 32 14.29 -0.48 7.04
N ARG A 33 15.27 0.43 7.08
CA ARG A 33 16.50 0.26 7.90
C ARG A 33 16.44 0.91 9.28
N GLU A 34 15.44 1.74 9.54
CA GLU A 34 15.36 2.56 10.76
C GLU A 34 14.10 2.28 11.58
N GLN A 35 13.08 1.67 10.97
CA GLN A 35 11.82 1.34 11.62
C GLN A 35 11.60 -0.17 11.61
N THR A 36 11.01 -0.66 12.70
CA THR A 36 10.56 -2.05 12.83
C THR A 36 9.11 -2.10 13.29
N ASN A 37 8.41 -3.20 12.99
CA ASN A 37 7.10 -3.46 13.58
C ASN A 37 7.24 -4.05 14.99
N GLU A 38 6.11 -4.36 15.63
CA GLU A 38 6.05 -4.95 16.98
C GLU A 38 6.78 -6.31 17.09
N LYS A 39 6.95 -7.00 15.96
CA LYS A 39 7.65 -8.29 15.86
C LYS A 39 9.15 -8.13 15.59
N GLY A 40 9.66 -6.90 15.47
CA GLY A 40 11.05 -6.61 15.13
C GLY A 40 11.38 -6.77 13.64
N GLU A 41 10.38 -6.95 12.78
CA GLU A 41 10.58 -7.06 11.33
C GLU A 41 10.78 -5.67 10.71
N LYS A 42 11.57 -5.59 9.63
CA LYS A 42 11.83 -4.34 8.91
C LYS A 42 10.53 -3.71 8.39
N MET A 43 10.44 -2.39 8.49
CA MET A 43 9.28 -1.62 8.03
C MET A 43 9.33 -1.41 6.50
N TYR A 44 8.95 -2.43 5.74
CA TYR A 44 8.66 -2.31 4.32
C TYR A 44 7.22 -1.82 4.08
N ILE A 45 6.90 -1.51 2.82
CA ILE A 45 5.56 -1.04 2.41
C ILE A 45 4.46 -1.99 2.87
N GLN A 46 4.64 -3.30 2.69
CA GLN A 46 3.67 -4.30 3.10
C GLN A 46 3.50 -4.32 4.63
N THR A 47 4.59 -4.17 5.38
CA THR A 47 4.57 -4.10 6.84
C THR A 47 3.80 -2.87 7.33
N ARG A 48 3.95 -1.72 6.65
CA ARG A 48 3.19 -0.51 6.96
C ARG A 48 1.73 -0.65 6.56
N MET A 49 1.45 -1.17 5.36
CA MET A 49 0.09 -1.44 4.86
C MET A 49 -0.69 -2.34 5.81
N ALA A 50 -0.03 -3.32 6.43
CA ALA A 50 -0.66 -4.23 7.38
C ALA A 50 -1.37 -3.50 8.55
N LYS A 51 -0.88 -2.32 8.97
CA LYS A 51 -1.51 -1.51 10.02
C LYS A 51 -2.86 -0.92 9.61
N TYR A 52 -3.04 -0.66 8.32
CA TYR A 52 -4.23 -0.06 7.73
C TYR A 52 -5.00 -1.05 6.87
N ALA A 53 -4.66 -2.34 6.95
CA ALA A 53 -5.09 -3.36 6.02
C ALA A 53 -6.62 -3.46 5.93
N GLU A 54 -7.30 -3.51 7.07
CA GLU A 54 -8.76 -3.61 7.12
C GLU A 54 -9.44 -2.34 6.58
N GLU A 55 -8.95 -1.15 6.96
CA GLU A 55 -9.46 0.12 6.42
C GLU A 55 -9.28 0.22 4.90
N LEU A 56 -8.08 -0.11 4.40
CA LEU A 56 -7.77 -0.12 2.97
C LEU A 56 -8.66 -1.10 2.20
N TRP A 57 -8.92 -2.27 2.78
CA TRP A 57 -9.79 -3.28 2.20
C TRP A 57 -11.24 -2.81 2.13
N GLU A 58 -11.78 -2.22 3.19
CA GLU A 58 -13.12 -1.63 3.17
C GLU A 58 -13.25 -0.51 2.15
N LEU A 59 -12.24 0.37 2.04
CA LEU A 59 -12.22 1.41 1.02
C LEU A 59 -12.23 0.84 -0.39
N LEU A 60 -11.53 -0.28 -0.62
CA LEU A 60 -11.49 -0.94 -1.93
C LEU A 60 -12.82 -1.61 -2.28
N LYS A 61 -13.52 -2.20 -1.29
CA LYS A 61 -14.81 -2.87 -1.49
C LYS A 61 -15.98 -1.91 -1.70
N ILE A 62 -16.09 -0.90 -0.85
CA ILE A 62 -17.33 -0.10 -0.70
C ILE A 62 -17.45 0.98 -1.76
N LYS A 63 -16.31 1.50 -2.24
CA LYS A 63 -16.26 2.74 -2.98
C LYS A 63 -15.84 2.50 -4.42
N ASP A 64 -16.79 2.63 -5.34
CA ASP A 64 -16.51 2.61 -6.78
C ASP A 64 -15.52 3.70 -7.21
N ASN A 65 -15.37 4.76 -6.40
CA ASN A 65 -14.42 5.84 -6.61
C ASN A 65 -13.06 5.64 -5.91
N THR A 66 -12.75 4.44 -5.42
CA THR A 66 -11.42 4.11 -4.89
C THR A 66 -10.54 3.58 -6.01
N PHE A 67 -9.39 4.24 -6.21
CA PHE A 67 -8.38 3.85 -7.20
C PHE A 67 -7.06 3.56 -6.48
N PHE A 68 -6.52 2.38 -6.73
CA PHE A 68 -5.25 1.89 -6.20
C PHE A 68 -4.15 2.04 -7.25
N TYR A 69 -3.09 2.74 -6.88
CA TYR A 69 -1.90 2.92 -7.71
C TYR A 69 -0.68 2.34 -7.01
N MET A 70 0.14 1.60 -7.75
CA MET A 70 1.42 1.07 -7.27
C MET A 70 2.50 1.33 -8.31
N CYS A 71 3.59 1.96 -7.88
CA CYS A 71 4.75 2.22 -8.72
C CYS A 71 6.05 1.92 -7.95
N GLY A 72 7.05 1.37 -8.63
CA GLY A 72 8.38 1.13 -8.04
C GLY A 72 9.08 -0.11 -8.58
N LEU A 73 9.88 -0.74 -7.71
CA LEU A 73 10.71 -1.89 -8.08
C LEU A 73 9.88 -3.15 -8.28
N LYS A 74 10.21 -3.90 -9.34
CA LYS A 74 9.65 -5.23 -9.58
C LYS A 74 9.86 -6.16 -8.39
N GLY A 75 8.78 -6.75 -7.90
CA GLY A 75 8.75 -7.63 -6.73
C GLY A 75 8.06 -7.01 -5.52
N MET A 76 7.87 -5.70 -5.47
CA MET A 76 7.11 -5.04 -4.38
C MET A 76 5.65 -5.49 -4.35
N GLU A 77 5.09 -5.90 -5.49
CA GLU A 77 3.70 -6.34 -5.61
C GLU A 77 3.42 -7.64 -4.85
N LYS A 78 4.42 -8.50 -4.66
CA LYS A 78 4.25 -9.81 -4.02
C LYS A 78 3.83 -9.69 -2.56
N GLY A 79 4.55 -8.88 -1.79
CA GLY A 79 4.23 -8.67 -0.38
C GLY A 79 2.87 -8.00 -0.17
N ILE A 80 2.45 -7.16 -1.13
CA ILE A 80 1.13 -6.52 -1.10
C ILE A 80 0.05 -7.55 -1.45
N ASP A 81 0.25 -8.38 -2.48
CA ASP A 81 -0.70 -9.43 -2.84
C ASP A 81 -0.92 -10.43 -1.69
N GLU A 82 0.10 -10.82 -0.95
CA GLU A 82 -0.02 -11.73 0.21
C GLU A 82 -0.95 -11.18 1.30
N ILE A 83 -0.84 -9.89 1.60
CA ILE A 83 -1.74 -9.20 2.54
C ILE A 83 -3.17 -9.18 2.00
N MET A 84 -3.34 -8.82 0.72
CA MET A 84 -4.67 -8.71 0.11
C MET A 84 -5.37 -10.07 -0.02
N ILE A 85 -4.64 -11.16 -0.28
CA ILE A 85 -5.18 -12.53 -0.26
C ILE A 85 -5.76 -12.85 1.11
N SER A 86 -5.01 -12.53 2.16
CA SER A 86 -5.42 -12.80 3.54
C SER A 86 -6.68 -12.01 3.93
N LEU A 87 -6.80 -10.76 3.47
CA LEU A 87 -7.97 -9.92 3.69
C LEU A 87 -9.19 -10.38 2.88
N ALA A 88 -9.01 -10.66 1.59
CA ALA A 88 -10.08 -11.13 0.71
C ALA A 88 -10.64 -12.47 1.18
N ALA A 89 -9.78 -13.38 1.66
CA ALA A 89 -10.18 -14.68 2.17
C ALA A 89 -11.08 -14.57 3.42
N LYS A 90 -10.91 -13.55 4.28
CA LYS A 90 -11.81 -13.31 5.43
C LYS A 90 -13.25 -13.05 5.01
N ASP A 91 -13.44 -12.46 3.82
CA ASP A 91 -14.74 -12.15 3.25
C ASP A 91 -15.22 -13.19 2.22
N GLY A 92 -14.49 -14.30 2.07
CA GLY A 92 -14.80 -15.32 1.08
C GLY A 92 -14.60 -14.88 -0.37
N ILE A 93 -13.80 -13.82 -0.60
CA ILE A 93 -13.50 -13.29 -1.92
C ILE A 93 -12.17 -13.90 -2.42
N ASP A 94 -12.16 -14.39 -3.66
CA ASP A 94 -10.90 -14.75 -4.33
C ASP A 94 -10.18 -13.47 -4.80
N TRP A 95 -9.07 -13.15 -4.13
CA TRP A 95 -8.25 -11.99 -4.48
C TRP A 95 -7.76 -12.01 -5.93
N LEU A 96 -7.41 -13.17 -6.49
CA LEU A 96 -6.86 -13.23 -7.85
C LEU A 96 -7.91 -12.89 -8.90
N GLU A 97 -9.15 -13.33 -8.71
CA GLU A 97 -10.27 -12.94 -9.56
C GLU A 97 -10.67 -11.49 -9.33
N TYR A 98 -10.77 -11.05 -8.08
CA TYR A 98 -11.11 -9.67 -7.74
C TYR A 98 -10.07 -8.67 -8.26
N LYS A 99 -8.78 -9.01 -8.19
CA LYS A 99 -7.68 -8.23 -8.77
C LYS A 99 -7.82 -8.05 -10.27
N LYS A 100 -8.28 -9.08 -11.01
CA LYS A 100 -8.56 -8.97 -12.45
C LYS A 100 -9.73 -8.03 -12.71
N GLN A 101 -10.78 -8.08 -11.89
CA GLN A 101 -11.92 -7.17 -11.97
C GLN A 101 -11.48 -5.73 -11.76
N LEU A 102 -10.74 -5.44 -10.70
CA LEU A 102 -10.21 -4.10 -10.39
C LEU A 102 -9.31 -3.55 -11.50
N LYS A 103 -8.55 -4.42 -12.18
CA LYS A 103 -7.76 -4.02 -13.34
C LYS A 103 -8.63 -3.63 -14.54
N ARG A 104 -9.74 -4.35 -14.77
CA ARG A 104 -10.67 -4.06 -15.87
C ARG A 104 -11.48 -2.78 -15.62
N SER A 105 -11.78 -2.46 -14.37
CA SER A 105 -12.45 -1.22 -13.97
C SER A 105 -11.49 -0.04 -13.80
N GLU A 106 -10.21 -0.20 -14.16
CA GLU A 106 -9.15 0.81 -13.99
C GLU A 106 -8.94 1.28 -12.54
N GLN A 107 -9.51 0.55 -11.57
CA GLN A 107 -9.37 0.79 -10.13
C GLN A 107 -8.04 0.25 -9.57
N ARG A 108 -7.30 -0.57 -10.32
CA ARG A 108 -5.97 -1.04 -9.95
C ARG A 108 -4.97 -0.80 -11.09
N ASN A 109 -4.06 0.14 -10.87
CA ASN A 109 -3.02 0.55 -11.81
C ASN A 109 -1.65 0.24 -11.21
N VAL A 110 -0.87 -0.62 -11.88
CA VAL A 110 0.44 -1.09 -11.38
C VAL A 110 1.48 -0.88 -12.47
N GLU A 111 2.53 -0.12 -12.13
CA GLU A 111 3.67 0.17 -13.00
C GLU A 111 4.97 -0.13 -12.23
N VAL A 112 5.51 -1.34 -12.43
CA VAL A 112 6.76 -1.76 -11.80
C VAL A 112 7.81 -2.09 -12.84
N TYR A 113 9.07 -1.75 -12.54
CA TYR A 113 10.22 -1.91 -13.44
C TYR A 113 11.33 -2.75 -12.81
#